data_AF-A0A926LVX2-F1
#
_entry.id   AF-A0A926LVX2-F1
#
_cell.length_a   1.000
_cell.length_b   1.000
_cell.length_c   1.000
_cell.angle_alpha   90.00
_cell.angle_beta   90.00
_cell.angle_gamma   90.00
#
_symmetry.space_group_name_H-M   'P 1'
#
loop_
_entity.id
_entity.type
_entity.pdbx_description
1 polymer ?
#
loop_
_entity_poly.entity_id
_entity_poly.type
_entity_poly.pdbx_seq_one_letter_code
_entity_poly.pdbx_strand_id
1 'polypeptide(L)'
;MFFSALVVLTFSYLSVPIFYDTSNLISNIKNQLYRDLNIDFSLSEEFSYSLFPKPNFTFKEIKFLYQDKKFASVDKMRIYISFSNLFASNDIRIKNINLNKVNFDLNKKNYNFFVNLLNNNFSNFNLEIENSNIFFRNIENEVLFINKIDQLKYYYDLKDNKNTFVAKNEIFNIPYTVELKNHKDKKKILTKVNFGFLKLQVKNILNYKQIPKKWINRIYL
;
A
#
# COMPACT_ATOMS: atom_id res chain seq x y z
N MET A 1 -8.06 12.61 42.39
CA MET A 1 -6.85 11.74 42.50
C MET A 1 -6.94 10.50 41.59
N PHE A 2 -8.05 9.76 41.54
CA PHE A 2 -8.18 8.60 40.64
C PHE A 2 -8.11 8.93 39.14
N PHE A 3 -8.75 10.03 38.72
CA PHE A 3 -8.73 10.44 37.31
C PHE A 3 -7.32 10.78 36.81
N SER A 4 -6.55 11.54 37.59
CA SER A 4 -5.17 11.89 37.26
C SER A 4 -4.27 10.65 37.15
N ALA A 5 -4.45 9.67 38.05
CA ALA A 5 -3.70 8.41 37.98
C ALA A 5 -4.03 7.62 36.71
N LEU A 6 -5.31 7.53 36.34
CA LEU A 6 -5.74 6.85 35.11
C LEU A 6 -5.15 7.52 33.86
N VAL A 7 -5.16 8.86 33.80
CA VAL A 7 -4.55 9.61 32.70
C VAL A 7 -3.07 9.26 32.58
N VAL A 8 -2.31 9.34 33.69
CA VAL A 8 -0.88 8.98 33.68
C VAL A 8 -0.65 7.55 33.19
N LEU A 9 -1.41 6.58 33.70
CA LEU A 9 -1.30 5.18 33.27
C LEU A 9 -1.59 4.99 31.78
N THR A 10 -2.59 5.67 31.24
CA THR A 10 -2.90 5.59 29.80
C THR A 10 -1.76 6.15 28.95
N PHE A 11 -1.21 7.32 29.28
CA PHE A 11 -0.06 7.89 28.57
C PHE A 11 1.20 7.05 28.70
N SER A 12 1.44 6.46 29.88
CA SER A 12 2.54 5.53 30.09
C SER A 12 2.40 4.30 29.19
N TYR A 13 1.21 3.70 29.14
CA TYR A 13 0.93 2.54 28.28
C TYR A 13 1.13 2.86 26.80
N LEU A 14 0.60 4.01 26.34
CA LEU A 14 0.74 4.42 24.95
C LEU A 14 2.20 4.71 24.59
N SER A 15 3.03 5.14 25.55
CA SER A 15 4.45 5.47 25.32
C SER A 15 5.37 4.25 25.27
N VAL A 16 4.91 3.05 25.62
CA VAL A 16 5.74 1.84 25.64
C VAL A 16 6.50 1.61 24.32
N PRO A 17 5.91 1.81 23.11
CA PRO A 17 6.62 1.61 21.85
C PRO A 17 7.84 2.51 21.62
N ILE A 18 8.01 3.59 22.38
CA ILE A 18 9.20 4.44 22.34
C ILE A 18 10.45 3.68 22.79
N PHE A 19 10.27 2.70 23.69
CA PHE A 19 11.37 1.95 24.31
C PHE A 19 11.67 0.63 23.61
N TYR A 20 11.09 0.38 22.43
CA TYR A 20 11.38 -0.84 21.68
C TYR A 20 12.80 -0.85 21.13
N ASP A 21 13.37 -2.05 21.04
CA ASP A 21 14.61 -2.25 20.28
C ASP A 21 14.36 -1.96 18.79
N THR A 22 15.12 -0.99 18.26
CA THR A 22 15.00 -0.51 16.88
C THR A 22 15.18 -1.62 15.85
N SER A 23 16.18 -2.47 16.03
CA SER A 23 16.51 -3.52 15.05
C SER A 23 15.41 -4.58 14.96
N ASN A 24 14.91 -5.01 16.11
CA ASN A 24 13.81 -5.97 16.21
C ASN A 24 12.50 -5.39 15.66
N LEU A 25 12.19 -4.13 15.98
CA LEU A 25 11.00 -3.45 15.46
C LEU A 25 11.02 -3.35 13.94
N ILE A 26 12.13 -2.87 13.35
CA ILE A 26 12.25 -2.71 11.90
C ILE A 26 12.14 -4.07 11.21
N SER A 27 12.80 -5.10 11.74
CA SER A 27 12.71 -6.46 11.22
C SER A 27 11.27 -6.98 11.27
N ASN A 28 10.57 -6.82 12.39
CA ASN A 28 9.17 -7.23 12.53
C ASN A 28 8.27 -6.51 11.51
N ILE A 29 8.39 -5.19 11.40
CA ILE A 29 7.63 -4.39 10.43
C ILE A 29 7.91 -4.86 8.99
N LYS A 30 9.18 -5.00 8.59
CA LYS A 30 9.56 -5.46 7.24
C LYS A 30 8.95 -6.83 6.93
N ASN A 31 9.05 -7.76 7.87
CA ASN A 31 8.50 -9.11 7.70
C ASN A 31 6.98 -9.12 7.55
N GLN A 32 6.26 -8.32 8.36
CA GLN A 32 4.82 -8.18 8.23
C GLN A 32 4.41 -7.54 6.90
N LEU A 33 5.07 -6.45 6.50
CA LEU A 33 4.82 -5.79 5.22
C LEU A 33 5.06 -6.72 4.03
N TYR A 34 6.16 -7.49 4.05
CA TYR A 34 6.46 -8.46 3.01
C TYR A 34 5.39 -9.57 2.95
N ARG A 35 5.02 -10.14 4.10
CA ARG A 35 3.98 -11.18 4.17
C ARG A 35 2.62 -10.69 3.67
N ASP A 36 2.26 -9.46 4.05
CA ASP A 36 0.89 -8.95 3.87
C ASP A 36 0.72 -8.22 2.52
N LEU A 37 1.78 -7.63 1.96
CA LEU A 37 1.75 -6.89 0.69
C LEU A 37 2.55 -7.55 -0.44
N ASN A 38 3.42 -8.52 -0.13
CA ASN A 38 4.36 -9.11 -1.09
C ASN A 38 5.21 -8.04 -1.80
N ILE A 39 5.67 -7.06 -1.02
CA ILE A 39 6.55 -5.97 -1.46
C ILE A 39 7.79 -6.01 -0.58
N ASP A 40 8.97 -5.92 -1.20
CA ASP A 40 10.22 -5.74 -0.48
C ASP A 40 10.47 -4.25 -0.22
N PHE A 41 10.50 -3.89 1.06
CA PHE A 41 10.68 -2.52 1.54
C PHE A 41 12.08 -2.34 2.12
N SER A 42 12.86 -1.44 1.52
CA SER A 42 14.05 -0.89 2.16
C SER A 42 13.63 0.28 3.06
N LEU A 43 13.54 0.01 4.37
CA LEU A 43 13.26 1.03 5.40
C LEU A 43 14.55 1.60 5.97
N SER A 44 14.55 2.91 6.27
CA SER A 44 15.58 3.59 7.04
C SER A 44 15.67 3.04 8.46
N GLU A 45 16.86 3.08 9.06
CA GLU A 45 17.05 2.74 10.48
C GLU A 45 16.50 3.81 11.40
N GLU A 46 16.51 5.06 10.95
CA GLU A 46 15.90 6.17 11.65
C GLU A 46 14.39 6.24 11.38
N PHE A 47 13.61 6.23 12.45
CA PHE A 47 12.17 6.46 12.43
C PHE A 47 11.76 7.28 13.66
N SER A 48 10.59 7.92 13.60
CA SER A 48 9.98 8.56 14.77
C SER A 48 8.72 7.85 15.20
N TYR A 49 8.43 7.88 16.50
CA TYR A 49 7.19 7.39 17.07
C TYR A 49 6.29 8.56 17.50
N SER A 50 4.98 8.41 17.31
CA SER A 50 3.99 9.37 17.80
C SER A 50 2.77 8.66 18.38
N LEU A 51 2.29 9.14 19.52
CA LEU A 51 1.10 8.65 20.22
C LEU A 51 -0.21 9.00 19.51
N PHE A 52 -0.23 10.16 18.82
CA PHE A 52 -1.46 10.80 18.35
C PHE A 52 -1.54 10.90 16.82
N PRO A 53 -2.78 10.90 16.26
CA PRO A 53 -4.05 10.59 16.94
C PRO A 53 -4.18 9.12 17.32
N LYS A 54 -3.32 8.26 16.77
CA LYS A 54 -3.12 6.85 17.14
C LYS A 54 -1.63 6.53 17.12
N PRO A 55 -1.14 5.59 17.94
CA PRO A 55 0.23 5.09 17.91
C PRO A 55 0.71 4.81 16.50
N ASN A 56 1.79 5.46 16.10
CA ASN A 56 2.35 5.29 14.76
C ASN A 56 3.87 5.47 14.71
N PHE A 57 4.48 4.72 13.82
CA PHE A 57 5.87 4.89 13.41
C PHE A 57 5.92 5.65 12.08
N THR A 58 6.85 6.58 11.96
CA THR A 58 7.09 7.35 10.74
C THR A 58 8.51 7.10 10.25
N PHE A 59 8.62 6.51 9.06
CA PHE A 59 9.86 6.30 8.33
C PHE A 59 9.98 7.34 7.21
N LYS A 60 11.22 7.64 6.80
CA LYS A 60 11.53 8.52 5.67
C LYS A 60 12.38 7.79 4.64
N GLU A 61 12.36 8.28 3.40
CA GLU A 61 13.25 7.81 2.32
C GLU A 61 13.19 6.29 2.07
N ILE A 62 11.98 5.75 1.99
CA ILE A 62 11.73 4.32 1.79
C ILE A 62 11.87 4.00 0.29
N LYS A 63 12.34 2.79 -0.02
CA LYS A 63 12.43 2.29 -1.41
C LYS A 63 11.64 1.00 -1.56
N PHE A 64 10.93 0.86 -2.67
CA PHE A 64 10.31 -0.41 -3.06
C PHE A 64 11.22 -1.12 -4.04
N LEU A 65 11.48 -2.39 -3.76
CA LEU A 65 12.40 -3.22 -4.52
C LEU A 65 11.63 -4.31 -5.26
N TYR A 66 12.06 -4.58 -6.49
CA TYR A 66 11.65 -5.73 -7.28
C TYR A 66 12.91 -6.36 -7.87
N GLN A 67 13.23 -7.60 -7.47
CA GLN A 67 14.47 -8.28 -7.87
C GLN A 67 15.70 -7.39 -7.62
N ASP A 68 15.84 -6.87 -6.40
CA ASP A 68 16.90 -5.97 -5.94
C ASP A 68 17.01 -4.62 -6.66
N LYS A 69 16.08 -4.30 -7.57
CA LYS A 69 16.01 -3.03 -8.27
C LYS A 69 14.92 -2.14 -7.70
N LYS A 70 15.29 -0.90 -7.37
CA LYS A 70 14.33 0.14 -6.97
C LYS A 70 13.39 0.46 -8.12
N PHE A 71 12.08 0.36 -7.86
CA PHE A 71 11.05 0.83 -8.79
C PHE A 71 10.12 1.87 -8.16
N ALA A 72 10.25 2.16 -6.88
CA ALA A 72 9.58 3.32 -6.27
C ALA A 72 10.43 3.93 -5.16
N SER A 73 10.33 5.25 -5.00
CA SER A 73 10.82 5.98 -3.84
C SER A 73 9.65 6.63 -3.11
N VAL A 74 9.64 6.53 -1.79
CA VAL A 74 8.59 7.07 -0.92
C VAL A 74 9.26 8.04 0.06
N ASP A 75 8.86 9.30 0.03
CA ASP A 75 9.45 10.29 0.93
C ASP A 75 9.10 10.01 2.39
N LYS A 76 7.85 9.59 2.65
CA LYS A 76 7.35 9.36 4.01
C LYS A 76 6.37 8.19 4.06
N MET A 77 6.61 7.27 4.99
CA MET A 77 5.68 6.20 5.34
C MET A 77 5.29 6.32 6.80
N ARG A 78 3.99 6.28 7.09
CA ARG A 78 3.45 6.19 8.45
C ARG A 78 2.74 4.86 8.64
N ILE A 79 3.12 4.12 9.67
CA ILE A 79 2.53 2.83 10.05
C ILE A 79 1.80 3.02 11.36
N TYR A 80 0.47 2.94 11.32
CA TYR A 80 -0.37 2.98 12.50
C TYR A 80 -0.53 1.57 13.08
N ILE A 81 -0.36 1.47 14.38
CA ILE A 81 -0.42 0.20 15.10
C ILE A 81 -1.64 0.15 16.02
N SER A 82 -2.09 -1.06 16.33
CA SER A 82 -3.19 -1.27 17.29
C SER A 82 -2.81 -0.77 18.69
N PHE A 83 -3.79 -0.24 19.42
CA PHE A 83 -3.65 0.00 20.86
C PHE A 83 -3.55 -1.30 21.68
N SER A 84 -3.95 -2.43 21.10
CA SER A 84 -3.85 -3.73 21.78
C SER A 84 -2.41 -4.21 21.84
N ASN A 85 -1.96 -4.63 23.02
CA ASN A 85 -0.68 -5.30 23.26
C ASN A 85 0.58 -4.45 22.95
N LEU A 86 0.57 -3.15 23.27
CA LEU A 86 1.76 -2.28 23.16
C LEU A 86 2.94 -2.70 24.05
N PHE A 87 2.82 -3.69 24.93
CA PHE A 87 3.97 -4.23 25.67
C PHE A 87 4.78 -5.25 24.87
N ALA A 88 4.18 -5.88 23.85
CA ALA A 88 4.82 -6.93 23.06
C ALA A 88 5.31 -6.38 21.72
N SER A 89 6.58 -5.94 21.66
CA SER A 89 7.20 -5.42 20.43
C SER A 89 7.17 -6.41 19.26
N ASN A 90 7.18 -7.71 19.55
CA ASN A 90 7.09 -8.76 18.54
C ASN A 90 5.66 -8.96 17.99
N ASP A 91 4.63 -8.56 18.75
CA ASP A 91 3.22 -8.79 18.41
C ASP A 91 2.49 -7.52 17.93
N ILE A 92 3.25 -6.52 17.50
CA ILE A 92 2.68 -5.28 16.94
C ILE A 92 1.77 -5.63 15.77
N ARG A 93 0.53 -5.11 15.81
CA ARG A 93 -0.45 -5.31 14.75
C ARG A 93 -0.61 -4.02 13.94
N ILE A 94 -0.18 -4.05 12.68
CA ILE A 94 -0.38 -2.95 11.73
C ILE A 94 -1.88 -2.82 11.42
N LYS A 95 -2.40 -1.59 11.45
CA LYS A 95 -3.80 -1.27 11.14
C LYS A 95 -3.95 -0.41 9.89
N ASN A 96 -3.08 0.57 9.72
CA ASN A 96 -3.06 1.41 8.52
C ASN A 96 -1.62 1.71 8.13
N ILE A 97 -1.38 1.75 6.82
CA ILE A 97 -0.12 2.19 6.24
C ILE A 97 -0.45 3.37 5.34
N ASN A 98 0.20 4.51 5.57
CA ASN A 98 0.04 5.70 4.75
C ASN A 98 1.38 6.04 4.12
N LEU A 99 1.42 6.06 2.79
CA LEU A 99 2.57 6.43 1.98
C LEU A 99 2.28 7.80 1.37
N ASN A 100 3.20 8.74 1.54
CA ASN A 100 3.04 10.09 1.01
C ASN A 100 4.23 10.44 0.12
N LYS A 101 3.94 11.10 -1.01
CA LYS A 101 4.92 11.47 -2.04
C LYS A 101 5.72 10.27 -2.53
N VAL A 102 5.01 9.32 -3.12
CA VAL A 102 5.61 8.16 -3.78
C VAL A 102 5.86 8.50 -5.25
N ASN A 103 7.06 8.22 -5.74
CA ASN A 103 7.36 8.25 -7.17
C ASN A 103 7.57 6.81 -7.64
N PHE A 104 6.65 6.29 -8.45
CA PHE A 104 6.72 4.97 -9.05
C PHE A 104 7.34 5.06 -10.45
N ASP A 105 8.36 4.25 -10.72
CA ASP A 105 8.94 4.02 -12.04
C ASP A 105 8.48 2.64 -12.55
N LEU A 106 7.40 2.65 -13.32
CA LEU A 106 6.83 1.45 -13.93
C LEU A 106 7.30 1.28 -15.38
N ASN A 107 7.32 0.04 -15.85
CA ASN A 107 7.65 -0.36 -17.21
C ASN A 107 6.96 -1.69 -17.54
N LYS A 108 7.28 -2.27 -18.71
CA LYS A 108 6.72 -3.55 -19.16
C LYS A 108 6.91 -4.72 -18.17
N LYS A 109 7.92 -4.69 -17.29
CA LYS A 109 8.19 -5.78 -16.34
C LYS A 109 7.35 -5.70 -15.06
N ASN A 110 6.96 -4.50 -14.62
CA ASN A 110 6.27 -4.27 -13.34
C ASN A 110 4.94 -3.50 -13.47
N TYR A 111 4.40 -3.32 -14.68
CA TYR A 111 3.15 -2.58 -14.94
C TYR A 111 1.93 -3.10 -14.16
N ASN A 112 1.93 -4.39 -13.81
CA ASN A 112 0.85 -5.06 -13.10
C ASN A 112 0.92 -4.87 -11.58
N PHE A 113 1.87 -4.07 -11.06
CA PHE A 113 2.08 -3.86 -9.63
C PHE A 113 0.79 -3.58 -8.84
N PHE A 114 0.01 -2.56 -9.23
CA PHE A 114 -1.20 -2.18 -8.50
C PHE A 114 -2.28 -3.29 -8.52
N VAL A 115 -2.42 -3.99 -9.66
CA VAL A 115 -3.37 -5.10 -9.78
C VAL A 115 -2.94 -6.30 -8.95
N ASN A 116 -1.64 -6.62 -8.94
CA ASN A 116 -1.08 -7.69 -8.12
C ASN A 116 -1.23 -7.36 -6.63
N LEU A 117 -0.99 -6.10 -6.24
CA LEU A 117 -1.14 -5.64 -4.87
C LEU A 117 -2.58 -5.84 -4.37
N LEU A 118 -3.59 -5.61 -5.21
CA LEU A 118 -5.01 -5.86 -4.90
C LEU A 118 -5.32 -7.34 -4.58
N ASN A 119 -4.49 -8.29 -5.01
CA ASN A 119 -4.69 -9.72 -4.75
C ASN A 119 -4.31 -10.14 -3.32
N ASN A 120 -3.57 -9.31 -2.58
CA ASN A 120 -3.15 -9.60 -1.20
C ASN A 120 -4.32 -9.61 -0.20
N ASN A 121 -4.07 -9.75 1.09
CA ASN A 121 -5.14 -9.79 2.09
C ASN A 121 -5.24 -8.46 2.85
N PHE A 122 -6.24 -7.63 2.51
CA PHE A 122 -6.51 -6.35 3.19
C PHE A 122 -7.55 -6.45 4.31
N SER A 123 -7.88 -7.65 4.79
CA SER A 123 -8.90 -7.83 5.85
C SER A 123 -8.50 -7.19 7.18
N ASN A 124 -7.21 -7.08 7.47
CA ASN A 124 -6.70 -6.65 8.77
C ASN A 124 -6.14 -5.22 8.80
N PHE A 125 -5.89 -4.63 7.63
CA PHE A 125 -5.29 -3.31 7.51
C PHE A 125 -5.65 -2.62 6.19
N ASN A 126 -5.51 -1.30 6.19
CA ASN A 126 -5.68 -0.46 5.00
C ASN A 126 -4.33 0.09 4.54
N LEU A 127 -4.19 0.30 3.22
CA LEU A 127 -3.03 0.97 2.62
C LEU A 127 -3.52 2.21 1.87
N GLU A 128 -2.95 3.37 2.20
CA GLU A 128 -3.27 4.66 1.58
C GLU A 128 -2.01 5.24 0.94
N ILE A 129 -2.14 5.80 -0.26
CA ILE A 129 -1.07 6.44 -1.04
C ILE A 129 -1.56 7.82 -1.46
N GLU A 130 -0.80 8.86 -1.15
CA GLU A 130 -1.23 10.25 -1.35
C GLU A 130 -0.13 11.09 -2.02
N ASN A 131 -0.53 12.13 -2.75
CA ASN A 131 0.35 13.12 -3.39
C ASN A 131 1.51 12.48 -4.19
N SER A 132 1.21 11.45 -4.97
CA SER A 132 2.20 10.56 -5.57
C SER A 132 2.19 10.64 -7.10
N ASN A 133 3.24 10.16 -7.76
CA ASN A 133 3.37 10.13 -9.21
C ASN A 133 3.70 8.72 -9.70
N ILE A 134 3.18 8.36 -10.87
CA ILE A 134 3.56 7.19 -11.65
C ILE A 134 4.20 7.67 -12.95
N PHE A 135 5.44 7.29 -13.16
CA PHE A 135 6.16 7.42 -14.42
C PHE A 135 6.14 6.06 -15.11
N PHE A 136 5.56 5.97 -16.30
CA PHE A 136 5.64 4.76 -17.10
C PHE A 136 6.69 4.92 -18.18
N ARG A 137 7.65 4.00 -18.24
CA ARG A 137 8.83 4.10 -19.10
C ARG A 137 8.89 2.98 -20.15
N ASN A 138 9.45 3.31 -21.30
CA ASN A 138 9.76 2.33 -22.34
C ASN A 138 11.02 1.52 -21.99
N ILE A 139 11.46 0.67 -22.92
CA ILE A 139 12.68 -0.16 -22.75
C ILE A 139 13.98 0.66 -22.76
N GLU A 140 13.96 1.86 -23.32
CA GLU A 140 15.07 2.82 -23.40
C GLU A 140 15.07 3.79 -22.20
N ASN A 141 14.22 3.56 -21.20
CA ASN A 141 14.07 4.35 -19.98
C ASN A 141 13.47 5.76 -20.18
N GLU A 142 12.92 6.04 -21.36
CA GLU A 142 12.18 7.27 -21.65
C GLU A 142 10.78 7.24 -21.03
N VAL A 143 10.31 8.37 -20.52
CA VAL A 143 8.97 8.51 -19.93
C VAL A 143 7.93 8.62 -21.03
N LEU A 144 7.01 7.66 -21.09
CA LEU A 144 5.90 7.65 -22.05
C LEU A 144 4.69 8.43 -21.54
N PHE A 145 4.37 8.31 -20.24
CA PHE A 145 3.33 9.10 -19.60
C PHE A 145 3.58 9.26 -18.12
N ILE A 146 2.95 10.30 -17.56
CA ILE A 146 2.97 10.63 -16.14
C ILE A 146 1.52 10.65 -15.64
N ASN A 147 1.27 9.94 -14.55
CA ASN A 147 0.00 9.98 -13.84
C ASN A 147 0.23 10.46 -12.42
N LYS A 148 -0.54 11.45 -11.98
CA LYS A 148 -0.56 11.88 -10.57
C LYS A 148 -1.65 11.13 -9.83
N ILE A 149 -1.34 10.77 -8.60
CA ILE A 149 -2.25 10.17 -7.62
C ILE A 149 -2.45 11.21 -6.52
N ASP A 150 -3.65 11.78 -6.45
CA ASP A 150 -4.00 12.64 -5.33
C ASP A 150 -4.20 11.77 -4.08
N GLN A 151 -4.99 10.69 -4.25
CA GLN A 151 -5.32 9.77 -3.19
C GLN A 151 -5.67 8.39 -3.76
N LEU A 152 -5.09 7.35 -3.20
CA LEU A 152 -5.32 5.95 -3.56
C LEU A 152 -5.44 5.13 -2.30
N LYS A 153 -6.42 4.23 -2.23
CA LYS A 153 -6.70 3.40 -1.07
C LYS A 153 -6.92 1.94 -1.45
N TYR A 154 -6.29 1.04 -0.73
CA TYR A 154 -6.62 -0.38 -0.67
C TYR A 154 -7.24 -0.69 0.70
N TYR A 155 -8.36 -1.40 0.68
CA TYR A 155 -9.05 -1.85 1.88
C TYR A 155 -9.92 -3.06 1.57
N TYR A 156 -10.34 -3.78 2.60
CA TYR A 156 -11.37 -4.81 2.47
C TYR A 156 -12.76 -4.19 2.67
N ASP A 157 -13.59 -4.22 1.63
CA ASP A 157 -14.98 -3.80 1.69
C ASP A 157 -15.83 -4.90 2.33
N LEU A 158 -16.25 -4.68 3.58
CA LEU A 158 -17.08 -5.62 4.36
C LEU A 158 -18.50 -5.80 3.78
N LYS A 159 -19.02 -4.82 3.04
CA LYS A 159 -20.36 -4.95 2.43
C LYS A 159 -20.31 -5.91 1.25
N ASP A 160 -19.25 -5.81 0.47
CA ASP A 160 -19.04 -6.62 -0.72
C ASP A 160 -18.20 -7.89 -0.46
N ASN A 161 -17.58 -8.01 0.71
CA ASN A 161 -16.59 -9.04 1.07
C ASN A 161 -15.43 -9.15 0.06
N LYS A 162 -14.92 -8.00 -0.40
CA LYS A 162 -13.89 -7.93 -1.46
C LYS A 162 -12.80 -6.95 -1.11
N ASN A 163 -11.58 -7.23 -1.58
CA ASN A 163 -10.56 -6.20 -1.65
C ASN A 163 -10.98 -5.17 -2.69
N THR A 164 -10.90 -3.91 -2.30
CA THR A 164 -11.25 -2.78 -3.13
C THR A 164 -10.07 -1.83 -3.19
N PHE A 165 -9.77 -1.40 -4.40
CA PHE A 165 -8.86 -0.31 -4.70
C PHE A 165 -9.67 0.85 -5.24
N VAL A 166 -9.47 2.04 -4.69
CA VAL A 166 -10.03 3.28 -5.23
C VAL A 166 -8.94 4.31 -5.37
N ALA A 167 -8.96 5.07 -6.45
CA ALA A 167 -7.98 6.12 -6.71
C ALA A 167 -8.63 7.36 -7.33
N LYS A 168 -8.17 8.53 -6.89
CA LYS A 168 -8.38 9.83 -7.52
C LYS A 168 -7.05 10.24 -8.14
N ASN A 169 -7.05 10.41 -9.46
CA ASN A 169 -5.85 10.58 -10.24
C ASN A 169 -6.01 11.73 -11.24
N GLU A 170 -4.88 12.16 -11.80
CA GLU A 170 -4.82 13.13 -12.90
C GLU A 170 -3.83 12.62 -13.96
N ILE A 171 -4.25 12.56 -15.22
CA ILE A 171 -3.37 12.25 -16.36
C ILE A 171 -3.52 13.36 -17.40
N PHE A 172 -2.42 13.96 -17.84
CA PHE A 172 -2.42 15.13 -18.75
C PHE A 172 -3.41 16.24 -18.31
N ASN A 173 -3.41 16.59 -17.02
CA ASN A 173 -4.33 17.57 -16.43
C ASN A 173 -5.83 17.18 -16.48
N ILE A 174 -6.14 15.93 -16.81
CA ILE A 174 -7.52 15.40 -16.81
C ILE A 174 -7.73 14.58 -15.54
N PRO A 175 -8.58 15.03 -14.61
CA PRO A 175 -8.90 14.27 -13.41
C PRO A 175 -9.80 13.07 -13.73
N TYR A 176 -9.50 11.94 -13.11
CA TYR A 176 -10.30 10.73 -13.23
C TYR A 176 -10.26 9.89 -11.96
N THR A 177 -11.26 9.02 -11.82
CA THR A 177 -11.32 8.08 -10.71
C THR A 177 -11.26 6.66 -11.21
N VAL A 178 -10.62 5.78 -10.45
CA VAL A 178 -10.55 4.35 -10.72
C VAL A 178 -11.06 3.59 -9.51
N GLU A 179 -11.85 2.56 -9.75
CA GLU A 179 -12.28 1.59 -8.76
C GLU A 179 -11.99 0.19 -9.32
N LEU A 180 -11.25 -0.63 -8.56
CA LEU A 180 -11.03 -2.04 -8.84
C LEU A 180 -11.60 -2.87 -7.69
N LYS A 181 -12.42 -3.87 -7.99
CA LYS A 181 -12.92 -4.84 -7.00
C LYS A 181 -12.48 -6.24 -7.36
N ASN A 182 -11.80 -6.90 -6.43
CA ASN A 182 -11.32 -8.26 -6.62
C ASN A 182 -12.32 -9.29 -6.10
N HIS A 183 -13.01 -9.96 -7.01
CA HIS A 183 -13.86 -11.10 -6.72
C HIS A 183 -13.02 -12.38 -6.69
N LYS A 184 -12.31 -12.61 -5.58
CA LYS A 184 -11.40 -13.76 -5.43
C LYS A 184 -12.09 -15.10 -5.74
N ASP A 185 -13.30 -15.32 -5.24
CA ASP A 185 -14.06 -16.56 -5.44
C ASP A 185 -14.37 -16.83 -6.92
N LYS A 186 -14.68 -15.77 -7.67
CA LYS A 186 -15.02 -15.86 -9.11
C LYS A 186 -13.81 -15.74 -10.02
N LYS A 187 -12.62 -15.46 -9.45
CA LYS A 187 -11.38 -15.13 -10.17
C LYS A 187 -11.58 -14.00 -11.19
N LYS A 188 -12.23 -12.92 -10.76
CA LYS A 188 -12.53 -11.74 -11.60
C LYS A 188 -12.12 -10.45 -10.91
N ILE A 189 -11.60 -9.51 -11.70
CA ILE A 189 -11.40 -8.12 -11.26
C ILE A 189 -12.37 -7.25 -12.06
N LEU A 190 -13.26 -6.57 -11.34
CA LEU A 190 -14.11 -5.54 -11.92
C LEU A 190 -13.37 -4.22 -11.88
N THR A 191 -13.28 -3.55 -13.02
CA THR A 191 -12.65 -2.25 -13.17
C THR A 191 -13.67 -1.23 -13.61
N LYS A 192 -13.70 -0.09 -12.94
CA LYS A 192 -14.49 1.08 -13.30
C LYS A 192 -13.60 2.30 -13.32
N VAL A 193 -13.49 2.93 -14.47
CA VAL A 193 -12.78 4.20 -14.66
C VAL A 193 -13.80 5.26 -15.02
N ASN A 194 -13.76 6.40 -14.36
CA ASN A 194 -14.70 7.50 -14.60
C ASN A 194 -13.93 8.81 -14.82
N PHE A 195 -14.10 9.36 -16.02
CA PHE A 195 -13.64 10.68 -16.44
C PHE A 195 -14.83 11.63 -16.40
N GLY A 196 -15.08 12.22 -15.23
CA GLY A 196 -16.25 13.09 -15.01
C GLY A 196 -16.29 14.28 -15.96
N PHE A 197 -15.13 14.89 -16.24
CA PHE A 197 -15.00 16.01 -17.19
C PHE A 197 -15.47 15.64 -18.61
N LEU A 198 -15.13 14.43 -19.07
CA LEU A 198 -15.51 13.92 -20.39
C LEU A 198 -16.90 13.26 -20.40
N LYS A 199 -17.60 13.23 -19.26
CA LYS A 199 -18.83 12.45 -19.04
C LYS A 199 -18.68 10.99 -19.49
N LEU A 200 -17.47 10.44 -19.38
CA LEU A 200 -17.11 9.12 -19.91
C LEU A 200 -16.82 8.14 -18.77
N GLN A 201 -17.43 6.96 -18.86
CA GLN A 201 -17.21 5.88 -17.91
C GLN A 201 -16.86 4.59 -18.66
N VAL A 202 -15.72 4.00 -18.29
CA VAL A 202 -15.28 2.70 -18.80
C VAL A 202 -15.48 1.64 -17.73
N LYS A 203 -16.09 0.52 -18.09
CA LYS A 203 -16.21 -0.66 -17.22
C LYS A 203 -15.55 -1.85 -17.91
N ASN A 204 -14.74 -2.60 -17.18
CA ASN A 204 -14.09 -3.81 -17.67
C ASN A 204 -14.19 -4.93 -16.63
N ILE A 205 -14.22 -6.18 -17.09
CA ILE A 205 -14.17 -7.38 -16.27
C ILE A 205 -12.99 -8.22 -16.75
N LEU A 206 -11.95 -8.30 -15.93
CA LEU A 206 -10.79 -9.15 -16.19
C LEU A 206 -10.99 -10.52 -15.52
N ASN A 207 -11.05 -11.59 -16.30
CA ASN A 207 -11.10 -12.97 -15.79
C ASN A 207 -9.69 -13.56 -15.76
N TYR A 208 -9.21 -14.00 -14.60
CA TYR A 208 -7.90 -14.63 -14.45
C TYR A 208 -8.00 -16.13 -14.12
N LYS A 209 -9.02 -16.82 -14.67
CA LYS A 209 -9.08 -18.29 -14.62
C LYS A 209 -7.73 -18.85 -15.06
N GLN A 210 -7.17 -19.78 -14.27
CA GLN A 210 -5.87 -20.39 -14.53
C GLN A 210 -5.77 -20.77 -16.01
N ILE A 211 -4.84 -20.12 -16.72
CA ILE A 211 -4.33 -20.69 -17.96
C ILE A 211 -3.76 -22.04 -17.53
N PRO A 212 -4.19 -23.18 -18.11
CA PRO A 212 -3.63 -24.48 -17.75
C PRO A 212 -2.11 -24.40 -17.89
N LYS A 213 -1.37 -24.83 -16.86
CA LYS A 213 0.11 -24.85 -16.77
C LYS A 213 0.81 -25.42 -18.03
N LYS A 214 0.09 -26.12 -18.91
CA LYS A 214 0.58 -26.71 -20.16
C LYS A 214 0.93 -25.73 -21.29
N TRP A 215 0.52 -24.45 -21.23
CA TRP A 215 0.70 -23.52 -22.36
C TRP A 215 1.82 -22.48 -22.21
N ILE A 216 2.55 -22.46 -21.09
CA ILE A 216 3.60 -21.44 -20.84
C ILE A 216 4.91 -21.73 -21.59
N ASN A 217 5.11 -22.93 -22.16
CA ASN A 217 6.35 -23.28 -22.88
C ASN A 217 6.41 -22.82 -24.34
N ARG A 218 5.54 -21.92 -24.84
CA ARG A 218 5.50 -21.65 -26.29
C ARG A 218 5.28 -20.21 -26.75
N ILE A 219 5.63 -19.20 -25.94
CA ILE A 219 5.69 -17.82 -26.45
C ILE A 219 6.98 -17.14 -25.98
N TYR A 220 8.07 -17.46 -26.68
CA TYR A 220 9.13 -16.50 -26.99
C TYR A 220 8.98 -16.19 -28.48
N LEU A 221 8.50 -15.00 -28.80
CA LEU A 221 8.77 -14.28 -30.04
C LEU A 221 9.04 -12.82 -29.66
#